data_AF-A0AAD7TTN5-F1
#
_entry.id   AF-A0AAD7TTN5-F1
#
_cell.length_a   1.000
_cell.length_b   1.000
_cell.length_c   1.000
_cell.angle_alpha   90.00
_cell.angle_beta   90.00
_cell.angle_gamma   90.00
#
_symmetry.space_group_name_H-M   'P 1'
#
loop_
_entity.id
_entity.type
_entity.pdbx_description
1 polymer ?
#
loop_
_entity_poly.entity_id
_entity_poly.type
_entity_poly.pdbx_seq_one_letter_code
_entity_poly.pdbx_strand_id
1 'polypeptide(L)'
;MYPDSSSRIDSCPPTQEFVAMAGVYVGLIHAKSVNDILMVAYNVLEAHRKVLRAGVFYDFPIGFSASTILISSSSPAYPHVAEGCNLDGRPVGLFVDFDAPRGRNEAVGEVQAPLLTRVRTVKPIYAARAVVTGRDIPTPKTLLYKKMPTLSTKAKSLYIKLHGEPRYNRYCDDPRGNTYHGGIRPLYCDADDLADVAKALPRDHRPRYDAESIFWTLYATLLRVRPERGVETETSERALRRDWSILASHTVPGEARSPIYRDERNALLDCGRWIFVTPFLPEMQDVADLLLLMLKQVLPSYALMTTRPPFEDHLHEALQRLILEYVVAHEANPIPIIPGALRLVGTANDFC
;
A
#
# COMPACT_ATOMS: atom_id res chain seq x y z
N MET A 1 22.19 21.33 55.41
CA MET A 1 21.63 22.32 54.47
C MET A 1 21.35 21.60 53.17
N TYR A 2 20.05 21.56 52.79
CA TYR A 2 19.49 21.07 51.51
C TYR A 2 19.64 19.57 51.16
N PRO A 3 18.67 18.98 50.43
CA PRO A 3 18.03 17.72 50.82
C PRO A 3 18.13 16.59 49.78
N ASP A 4 17.67 15.44 50.25
CA ASP A 4 17.09 14.27 49.58
C ASP A 4 16.62 14.41 48.11
N SER A 5 16.95 13.41 47.30
CA SER A 5 16.03 12.89 46.28
C SER A 5 16.47 11.50 45.83
N SER A 6 15.86 10.49 46.42
CA SER A 6 15.57 9.21 45.77
C SER A 6 15.02 9.40 44.35
N SER A 7 15.51 8.63 43.37
CA SER A 7 14.62 7.92 42.44
C SER A 7 15.41 6.89 41.63
N ARG A 8 14.96 5.64 41.75
CA ARG A 8 15.23 4.56 40.81
C ARG A 8 14.83 5.02 39.41
N ILE A 9 15.77 4.99 38.48
CA ILE A 9 15.44 5.00 37.05
C ILE A 9 15.15 3.54 36.69
N ASP A 10 13.87 3.17 36.80
CA ASP A 10 13.35 2.01 36.10
C ASP A 10 13.47 2.31 34.59
N SER A 11 14.44 1.67 33.95
CA SER A 11 14.63 1.75 32.51
C SER A 11 13.53 0.95 31.80
N CYS A 12 12.46 1.63 31.43
CA CYS A 12 11.52 1.17 30.40
C CYS A 12 12.26 1.17 29.04
N PRO A 13 12.19 0.12 28.22
CA PRO A 13 12.83 0.14 26.91
C PRO A 13 12.16 1.23 26.04
N PRO A 14 12.94 1.94 25.21
CA PRO A 14 12.39 3.02 24.39
C PRO A 14 11.44 2.43 23.35
N THR A 15 10.16 2.75 23.50
CA THR A 15 9.13 2.59 22.47
C THR A 15 9.62 3.29 21.20
N GLN A 16 9.99 2.50 20.19
CA GLN A 16 10.24 3.00 18.85
C GLN A 16 8.93 3.51 18.25
N GLU A 17 8.75 4.83 18.25
CA GLU A 17 7.60 5.50 17.64
C GLU A 17 7.80 5.62 16.12
N PHE A 18 6.92 4.99 15.35
CA PHE A 18 6.91 4.94 13.88
C PHE A 18 6.02 6.05 13.30
N VAL A 19 6.63 7.12 12.77
CA VAL A 19 5.95 8.29 12.17
C VAL A 19 5.95 8.25 10.63
N ALA A 20 5.27 7.28 10.02
CA ALA A 20 4.85 7.36 8.60
C ALA A 20 3.34 7.07 8.44
N MET A 21 2.70 6.76 9.56
CA MET A 21 1.34 6.23 9.66
C MET A 21 0.37 7.25 10.27
N ALA A 22 0.76 8.49 10.61
CA ALA A 22 -0.12 9.38 11.37
C ALA A 22 -1.47 9.68 10.69
N GLY A 23 -1.54 9.81 9.35
CA GLY A 23 -2.81 10.03 8.64
C GLY A 23 -3.62 8.76 8.39
N VAL A 24 -2.96 7.68 7.97
CA VAL A 24 -3.60 6.37 7.74
C VAL A 24 -4.04 5.75 9.07
N TYR A 25 -3.18 5.71 10.08
CA TYR A 25 -3.50 5.21 11.42
C TYR A 25 -4.62 6.00 12.10
N VAL A 26 -4.65 7.33 11.97
CA VAL A 26 -5.79 8.14 12.47
C VAL A 26 -7.08 7.81 11.69
N GLY A 27 -7.02 7.54 10.39
CA GLY A 27 -8.16 7.01 9.63
C GLY A 27 -8.58 5.61 10.09
N LEU A 28 -7.63 4.74 10.41
CA LEU A 28 -7.86 3.35 10.81
C LEU A 28 -8.42 3.21 12.23
N ILE A 29 -8.01 4.04 13.18
CA ILE A 29 -8.60 4.04 14.53
C ILE A 29 -10.06 4.53 14.51
N HIS A 30 -10.46 5.31 13.50
CA HIS A 30 -11.82 5.85 13.37
C HIS A 30 -12.68 5.16 12.30
N ALA A 31 -12.10 4.25 11.52
CA ALA A 31 -12.83 3.53 10.48
C ALA A 31 -13.94 2.69 11.14
N LYS A 32 -15.14 2.77 10.57
CA LYS A 32 -16.34 2.07 11.07
C LYS A 32 -16.70 0.88 10.20
N SER A 33 -16.13 0.81 9.01
CA SER A 33 -16.29 -0.31 8.09
C SER A 33 -15.02 -0.61 7.29
N VAL A 34 -14.99 -1.79 6.68
CA VAL A 34 -13.99 -2.13 5.66
C VAL A 34 -14.00 -1.14 4.50
N ASN A 35 -15.19 -0.67 4.08
CA ASN A 35 -15.30 0.30 2.99
C ASN A 35 -14.59 1.61 3.33
N ASP A 36 -14.62 2.07 4.59
CA ASP A 36 -13.89 3.27 5.00
C ASP A 36 -12.38 3.11 4.80
N ILE A 37 -11.83 1.95 5.21
CA ILE A 37 -10.41 1.63 5.04
C ILE A 37 -10.03 1.57 3.55
N LEU A 38 -10.86 0.90 2.74
CA LEU A 38 -10.63 0.80 1.30
C LEU A 38 -10.69 2.17 0.62
N MET A 39 -11.61 3.05 1.02
CA MET A 39 -11.70 4.41 0.49
C MET A 39 -10.52 5.30 0.91
N VAL A 40 -9.96 5.10 2.11
CA VAL A 40 -8.68 5.72 2.49
C VAL A 40 -7.58 5.30 1.52
N ALA A 41 -7.43 4.00 1.25
CA ALA A 41 -6.44 3.52 0.29
C ALA A 41 -6.69 4.05 -1.14
N TYR A 42 -7.94 4.12 -1.58
CA TYR A 42 -8.32 4.72 -2.87
C TYR A 42 -7.86 6.18 -2.98
N ASN A 43 -8.09 6.96 -1.92
CA ASN A 43 -7.73 8.37 -1.86
C ASN A 43 -6.21 8.58 -1.80
N VAL A 44 -5.48 7.73 -1.07
CA VAL A 44 -4.01 7.74 -1.05
C VAL A 44 -3.47 7.46 -2.46
N LEU A 45 -3.99 6.44 -3.15
CA LEU A 45 -3.61 6.15 -4.53
C LEU A 45 -3.89 7.35 -5.45
N GLU A 46 -5.03 8.02 -5.29
CA GLU A 46 -5.38 9.19 -6.10
C GLU A 46 -4.46 10.39 -5.84
N ALA A 47 -4.19 10.68 -4.57
CA ALA A 47 -3.30 11.74 -4.17
C ALA A 47 -1.88 11.50 -4.72
N HIS A 48 -1.38 10.27 -4.64
CA HIS A 48 -0.07 9.92 -5.21
C HIS A 48 -0.01 10.22 -6.71
N ARG A 49 -1.03 9.79 -7.47
CA ARG A 49 -1.11 10.06 -8.92
C ARG A 49 -1.09 11.56 -9.25
N LYS A 50 -1.79 12.37 -8.45
CA LYS A 50 -1.82 13.83 -8.66
C LYS A 50 -0.44 14.44 -8.43
N VAL A 51 0.27 14.02 -7.39
CA VAL A 51 1.64 14.46 -7.09
C VAL A 51 2.58 14.09 -8.24
N LEU A 52 2.54 12.84 -8.70
CA LEU A 52 3.33 12.37 -9.84
C LEU A 52 3.09 13.18 -11.12
N ARG A 53 1.82 13.51 -11.43
CA ARG A 53 1.45 14.27 -12.63
C ARG A 53 1.81 15.74 -12.55
N ALA A 54 1.81 16.31 -11.36
CA ALA A 54 2.26 17.68 -11.17
C ALA A 54 3.78 17.83 -11.40
N GLY A 55 4.51 16.72 -11.55
CA GLY A 55 5.99 16.74 -11.64
C GLY A 55 6.63 17.16 -10.33
N VAL A 56 5.87 17.12 -9.24
CA VAL A 56 6.27 17.61 -7.94
C VAL A 56 6.77 16.41 -7.14
N PHE A 57 8.05 16.09 -7.29
CA PHE A 57 8.74 15.14 -6.43
C PHE A 57 9.18 15.89 -5.16
N TYR A 58 8.43 15.73 -4.08
CA TYR A 58 8.81 16.32 -2.79
C TYR A 58 9.57 15.30 -1.94
N ASP A 59 10.85 15.57 -1.70
CA ASP A 59 11.59 15.09 -0.51
C ASP A 59 11.30 16.04 0.69
N PHE A 60 10.04 16.44 0.91
CA PHE A 60 9.70 17.46 1.93
C PHE A 60 8.80 16.94 3.06
N PRO A 61 9.08 17.36 4.32
CA PRO A 61 8.22 17.11 5.47
C PRO A 61 7.00 18.04 5.45
N ILE A 62 5.80 17.48 5.36
CA ILE A 62 4.56 18.22 5.60
C ILE A 62 4.07 17.86 7.01
N GLY A 63 4.17 18.81 7.94
CA GLY A 63 3.70 18.67 9.32
C GLY A 63 2.18 18.56 9.42
N PHE A 64 1.69 17.75 10.36
CA PHE A 64 0.27 17.53 10.62
C PHE A 64 -0.15 18.15 11.96
N SER A 65 -1.31 18.81 11.99
CA SER A 65 -2.07 19.08 13.21
C SER A 65 -3.26 18.12 13.24
N ALA A 66 -3.41 17.40 14.35
CA ALA A 66 -4.28 16.24 14.54
C ALA A 66 -5.80 16.51 14.56
N SER A 67 -6.30 17.54 13.86
CA SER A 67 -7.63 18.09 14.15
C SER A 67 -8.63 18.15 12.99
N THR A 68 -8.36 17.72 11.75
CA THR A 68 -9.43 17.71 10.72
C THR A 68 -9.22 16.70 9.57
N ILE A 69 -9.58 15.44 9.79
CA ILE A 69 -10.38 14.67 8.81
C ILE A 69 -11.54 14.09 9.62
N LEU A 70 -12.55 14.90 9.88
CA LEU A 70 -13.84 14.40 10.34
C LEU A 70 -14.54 13.79 9.13
N ILE A 71 -14.48 12.45 9.02
CA ILE A 71 -15.45 11.72 8.22
C ILE A 71 -16.78 11.82 8.98
N SER A 72 -17.60 12.82 8.65
CA SER A 72 -18.94 12.95 9.21
C SER A 72 -19.80 11.81 8.68
N SER A 73 -19.97 10.79 9.51
CA SER A 73 -20.85 9.64 9.30
C SER A 73 -22.32 10.00 9.54
N SER A 74 -22.91 10.79 8.65
CA SER A 74 -24.33 11.17 8.78
C SER A 74 -25.06 11.19 7.42
N SER A 75 -25.33 9.99 6.91
CA SER A 75 -26.50 9.56 6.10
C SER A 75 -26.87 10.35 4.82
N PRO A 76 -27.87 9.89 4.04
CA PRO A 76 -27.72 9.17 2.78
C PRO A 76 -27.88 10.10 1.57
N ALA A 77 -26.77 10.61 1.05
CA ALA A 77 -26.67 11.12 -0.31
C ALA A 77 -25.18 11.32 -0.63
N TYR A 78 -24.68 10.65 -1.66
CA TYR A 78 -23.41 11.02 -2.29
C TYR A 78 -23.60 12.35 -3.05
N PRO A 79 -23.19 13.48 -2.45
CA PRO A 79 -22.22 14.36 -3.08
C PRO A 79 -21.12 14.75 -2.07
N HIS A 80 -20.00 15.32 -2.55
CA HIS A 80 -18.77 15.64 -1.80
C HIS A 80 -17.68 14.56 -1.72
N VAL A 81 -17.40 13.90 -2.85
CA VAL A 81 -15.98 13.71 -3.23
C VAL A 81 -15.61 15.04 -3.89
N ALA A 82 -15.11 15.96 -3.06
CA ALA A 82 -15.18 17.40 -3.27
C ALA A 82 -14.68 17.90 -4.64
N GLU A 83 -15.44 18.88 -5.13
CA GLU A 83 -15.06 19.92 -6.08
C GLU A 83 -13.59 20.32 -5.94
N GLY A 84 -13.00 20.73 -7.07
CA GLY A 84 -11.60 21.12 -7.17
C GLY A 84 -11.14 21.87 -5.93
N CYS A 85 -10.07 21.38 -5.32
CA CYS A 85 -9.43 22.01 -4.18
C CYS A 85 -8.99 23.42 -4.58
N ASN A 86 -9.88 24.40 -4.43
CA ASN A 86 -9.54 25.79 -4.20
C ASN A 86 -9.10 25.86 -2.75
N LEU A 87 -7.90 25.34 -2.49
CA LEU A 87 -7.18 25.58 -1.26
C LEU A 87 -6.24 26.73 -1.57
N ASP A 88 -6.31 27.80 -0.78
CA ASP A 88 -5.50 29.04 -0.86
C ASP A 88 -3.98 28.80 -0.73
N GLY A 89 -3.41 27.92 -1.55
CA GLY A 89 -1.98 27.56 -1.55
C GLY A 89 -1.51 26.82 -0.28
N ARG A 90 -2.41 26.38 0.61
CA ARG A 90 -2.01 25.72 1.87
C ARG A 90 -2.02 24.19 1.74
N PRO A 91 -0.88 23.50 1.99
CA PRO A 91 -0.79 22.04 1.94
C PRO A 91 -1.53 21.37 3.11
N VAL A 92 -2.21 20.25 2.85
CA VAL A 92 -3.20 19.62 3.77
C VAL A 92 -2.84 18.16 4.16
N GLY A 93 -1.64 17.67 3.84
CA GLY A 93 -1.26 16.30 4.24
C GLY A 93 0.18 15.90 3.94
N LEU A 94 0.68 14.91 4.70
CA LEU A 94 1.99 14.28 4.52
C LEU A 94 1.89 13.13 3.52
N PHE A 95 2.53 13.28 2.37
CA PHE A 95 2.79 12.19 1.43
C PHE A 95 4.20 11.68 1.70
N VAL A 96 4.33 10.42 2.12
CA VAL A 96 5.64 9.77 2.27
C VAL A 96 5.95 9.10 0.95
N ASP A 97 7.05 9.49 0.30
CA ASP A 97 7.66 8.67 -0.75
C ASP A 97 8.04 7.33 -0.10
N PHE A 98 7.40 6.25 -0.55
CA PHE A 98 7.55 4.95 0.09
C PHE A 98 8.87 4.27 -0.28
N ASP A 99 9.61 4.81 -1.25
CA ASP A 99 10.72 4.08 -1.85
C ASP A 99 11.91 5.00 -2.22
N ALA A 100 11.97 6.22 -1.67
CA ALA A 100 13.06 7.16 -1.85
C ALA A 100 14.43 6.46 -1.70
N PRO A 101 15.25 6.40 -2.77
CA PRO A 101 16.56 5.78 -2.70
C PRO A 101 17.42 6.59 -1.73
N ARG A 102 18.05 5.92 -0.76
CA ARG A 102 19.15 6.52 -0.01
C ARG A 102 20.19 6.99 -1.01
N GLY A 103 20.42 8.31 -1.12
CA GLY A 103 21.58 8.78 -1.89
C GLY A 103 21.60 10.20 -2.46
N ARG A 104 20.53 11.02 -2.45
CA ARG A 104 20.69 12.43 -2.86
C ARG A 104 21.08 13.33 -1.68
N ASN A 105 22.33 13.20 -1.25
CA ASN A 105 23.05 14.30 -0.61
C ASN A 105 23.56 15.28 -1.70
N GLU A 106 22.69 15.71 -2.61
CA GLU A 106 23.04 16.82 -3.50
C GLU A 106 22.64 18.11 -2.80
N ALA A 107 23.64 18.72 -2.15
CA ALA A 107 23.73 20.11 -1.75
C ALA A 107 22.40 20.90 -1.77
N VAL A 108 21.52 20.62 -0.81
CA VAL A 108 20.48 21.60 -0.45
C VAL A 108 21.26 22.76 0.19
N GLY A 109 21.36 23.87 -0.55
CA GLY A 109 22.02 25.08 -0.06
C GLY A 109 21.59 25.43 1.36
N GLU A 110 22.52 25.93 2.16
CA GLU A 110 22.52 26.11 3.62
C GLU A 110 21.32 26.89 4.23
N VAL A 111 20.29 27.23 3.46
CA VAL A 111 19.14 28.04 3.89
C VAL A 111 18.00 27.21 4.50
N GLN A 112 18.03 25.87 4.49
CA GLN A 112 16.90 25.02 4.93
C GLN A 112 17.16 24.04 6.09
N ALA A 113 18.28 24.19 6.81
CA ALA A 113 18.70 23.31 7.90
C ALA A 113 17.74 23.16 9.12
N PRO A 114 16.89 24.14 9.52
CA PRO A 114 16.11 24.00 10.77
C PRO A 114 14.87 23.10 10.67
N LEU A 115 14.30 22.91 9.47
CA LEU A 115 13.09 22.09 9.27
C LEU A 115 13.40 20.64 8.92
N LEU A 116 14.49 20.40 8.19
CA LEU A 116 14.97 19.06 7.81
C LEU A 116 15.48 18.25 9.01
N THR A 117 15.96 18.90 10.07
CA THR A 117 16.48 18.23 11.28
C THR A 117 15.39 17.68 12.21
N ARG A 118 14.11 18.06 12.02
CA ARG A 118 13.00 17.62 12.89
C ARG A 118 12.18 16.45 12.33
N VAL A 119 12.31 16.12 11.05
CA VAL A 119 11.66 14.94 10.46
C VAL A 119 12.72 13.89 10.19
N ARG A 120 12.94 13.02 11.18
CA ARG A 120 13.61 11.75 10.93
C ARG A 120 12.83 11.04 9.83
N THR A 121 13.50 10.75 8.72
CA THR A 121 13.01 9.92 7.62
C THR A 121 12.48 8.61 8.20
N VAL A 122 11.17 8.54 8.41
CA VAL A 122 10.56 7.32 8.89
C VAL A 122 10.51 6.37 7.72
N LYS A 123 11.23 5.26 7.87
CA LYS A 123 11.20 4.19 6.89
C LYS A 123 9.75 3.73 6.73
N PRO A 124 9.22 3.68 5.51
CA PRO A 124 7.95 3.04 5.27
C PRO A 124 8.05 1.60 5.75
N ILE A 125 7.06 1.18 6.55
CA ILE A 125 7.07 -0.14 7.20
C ILE A 125 7.05 -1.25 6.15
N TYR A 126 6.46 -0.99 4.97
CA TYR A 126 6.38 -1.94 3.87
C TYR A 126 6.79 -1.26 2.56
N ALA A 127 8.06 -1.43 2.17
CA ALA A 127 8.56 -0.99 0.85
C ALA A 127 8.19 -2.01 -0.24
N ALA A 128 8.32 -1.64 -1.51
CA ALA A 128 8.08 -2.57 -2.62
C ALA A 128 9.16 -3.67 -2.69
N ARG A 129 8.83 -4.84 -3.26
CA ARG A 129 9.79 -5.94 -3.35
C ARG A 129 11.03 -5.57 -4.14
N ALA A 130 10.85 -4.91 -5.29
CA ALA A 130 11.96 -4.49 -6.13
C ALA A 130 12.87 -3.48 -5.42
N VAL A 131 12.34 -2.69 -4.49
CA VAL A 131 13.09 -1.71 -3.71
C VAL A 131 13.90 -2.42 -2.63
N VAL A 132 13.29 -3.40 -1.96
CA VAL A 132 13.90 -4.24 -0.94
C VAL A 132 15.02 -5.10 -1.50
N THR A 133 14.81 -5.74 -2.65
CA THR A 133 15.82 -6.59 -3.32
C THR A 133 16.76 -5.81 -4.23
N GLY A 134 16.45 -4.54 -4.50
CA GLY A 134 17.20 -3.66 -5.39
C GLY A 134 17.13 -3.98 -6.87
N ARG A 135 16.21 -4.87 -7.28
CA ARG A 135 15.94 -5.23 -8.67
C ARG A 135 14.59 -5.93 -8.81
N ASP A 136 13.99 -5.83 -10.00
CA ASP A 136 12.90 -6.72 -10.39
C ASP A 136 13.38 -8.19 -10.38
N ILE A 137 12.55 -9.11 -9.88
CA ILE A 137 12.90 -10.54 -9.80
C ILE A 137 12.10 -11.30 -10.86
N PRO A 138 12.75 -11.86 -11.90
CA PRO A 138 12.08 -12.73 -12.84
C PRO A 138 11.85 -14.10 -12.20
N THR A 139 10.59 -14.44 -11.99
CA THR A 139 10.14 -15.78 -11.57
C THR A 139 8.96 -16.16 -12.44
N PRO A 140 8.62 -17.44 -12.62
CA PRO A 140 7.44 -17.83 -13.38
C PRO A 140 6.16 -17.10 -12.94
N LYS A 141 6.02 -16.81 -11.64
CA LYS A 141 4.86 -16.09 -11.08
C LYS A 141 4.87 -14.59 -11.38
N THR A 142 6.02 -13.93 -11.37
CA THR A 142 6.13 -12.50 -11.72
C THR A 142 5.95 -12.24 -13.22
N LEU A 143 5.88 -13.29 -14.03
CA LEU A 143 5.53 -13.23 -15.46
C LEU A 143 4.04 -13.52 -15.74
N LEU A 144 3.23 -13.77 -14.70
CA LEU A 144 1.78 -14.02 -14.83
C LEU A 144 0.98 -12.71 -14.82
N TYR A 145 1.09 -11.95 -15.90
CA TYR A 145 0.36 -10.67 -16.05
C TYR A 145 -1.16 -10.86 -16.09
N LYS A 146 -1.88 -9.97 -15.41
CA LYS A 146 -3.35 -9.86 -15.47
C LYS A 146 -3.77 -8.63 -16.25
N LYS A 147 -4.93 -8.74 -16.91
CA LYS A 147 -5.58 -7.62 -17.61
C LYS A 147 -5.97 -6.54 -16.60
N MET A 148 -6.07 -5.31 -17.08
CA MET A 148 -6.63 -4.19 -16.34
C MET A 148 -8.04 -4.57 -15.84
N PRO A 149 -8.33 -4.39 -14.54
CA PRO A 149 -9.66 -4.65 -14.00
C PRO A 149 -10.75 -3.86 -14.74
N THR A 150 -11.88 -4.52 -14.98
CA THR A 150 -13.08 -3.92 -15.55
C THR A 150 -14.05 -3.54 -14.45
N LEU A 151 -14.76 -2.42 -14.62
CA LEU A 151 -15.80 -1.99 -13.69
C LEU A 151 -17.19 -2.43 -14.17
N SER A 152 -18.07 -2.80 -13.25
CA SER A 152 -19.50 -2.97 -13.52
C SER A 152 -20.14 -1.66 -13.97
N THR A 153 -21.34 -1.71 -14.56
CA THR A 153 -22.03 -0.52 -15.09
C THR A 153 -22.16 0.59 -14.04
N LYS A 154 -22.54 0.25 -12.81
CA LYS A 154 -22.68 1.21 -11.71
C LYS A 154 -21.32 1.81 -11.31
N ALA A 155 -20.32 0.98 -11.07
CA ALA A 155 -18.98 1.44 -10.68
C ALA A 155 -18.31 2.27 -11.79
N LYS A 156 -18.46 1.87 -13.05
CA LYS A 156 -17.96 2.60 -14.22
C LYS A 156 -18.63 3.98 -14.33
N SER A 157 -19.95 4.07 -14.13
CA SER A 157 -20.68 5.34 -14.15
C SER A 157 -20.15 6.31 -13.09
N LEU A 158 -19.96 5.82 -11.85
CA LEU A 158 -19.38 6.61 -10.76
C LEU A 158 -17.95 7.04 -11.06
N TYR A 159 -17.13 6.13 -11.57
CA TYR A 159 -15.75 6.43 -11.98
C TYR A 159 -15.72 7.54 -13.05
N ILE A 160 -16.51 7.39 -14.12
CA ILE A 160 -16.55 8.34 -15.23
C ILE A 160 -17.05 9.71 -14.75
N LYS A 161 -18.04 9.76 -13.87
CA LYS A 161 -18.54 11.00 -13.28
C LYS A 161 -17.44 11.75 -12.53
N LEU A 162 -16.57 11.03 -11.81
CA LEU A 162 -15.51 11.63 -11.01
C LEU A 162 -14.26 12.00 -11.82
N HIS A 163 -13.85 11.12 -12.73
CA HIS A 163 -12.54 11.15 -13.38
C HIS A 163 -12.57 11.46 -14.86
N GLY A 164 -13.75 11.41 -15.47
CA GLY A 164 -13.96 11.51 -16.91
C GLY A 164 -13.77 10.20 -17.65
N GLU A 165 -14.58 10.00 -18.69
CA GLU A 165 -14.47 8.88 -19.62
C GLU A 165 -13.11 8.77 -20.31
N PRO A 166 -12.43 9.86 -20.72
CA PRO A 166 -11.10 9.77 -21.30
C PRO A 166 -10.09 9.07 -20.38
N ARG A 167 -10.16 9.32 -19.06
CA ARG A 167 -9.29 8.64 -18.10
C ARG A 167 -9.60 7.16 -18.01
N TYR A 168 -10.88 6.75 -17.97
CA TYR A 168 -11.24 5.34 -17.95
C TYR A 168 -10.71 4.59 -19.19
N ASN A 169 -10.97 5.14 -20.38
CA ASN A 169 -10.60 4.52 -21.65
C ASN A 169 -9.08 4.46 -21.84
N ARG A 170 -8.33 5.44 -21.33
CA ARG A 170 -6.85 5.49 -21.39
C ARG A 170 -6.17 4.24 -20.84
N TYR A 171 -6.73 3.59 -19.83
CA TYR A 171 -6.12 2.42 -19.17
C TYR A 171 -6.75 1.09 -19.60
N CYS A 172 -7.76 1.10 -20.47
CA CYS A 172 -8.35 -0.13 -20.96
C CYS A 172 -7.33 -0.91 -21.80
N ASP A 173 -7.21 -2.20 -21.53
CA ASP A 173 -6.49 -3.11 -22.41
C ASP A 173 -7.21 -3.24 -23.75
N ASP A 174 -6.46 -3.53 -24.81
CA ASP A 174 -7.03 -3.86 -26.11
C ASP A 174 -7.90 -5.12 -25.98
N PRO A 175 -9.22 -5.04 -26.29
CA PRO A 175 -10.12 -6.19 -26.23
C PRO A 175 -9.74 -7.31 -27.21
N ARG A 176 -9.08 -6.97 -28.32
CA ARG A 176 -8.64 -7.90 -29.37
C ARG A 176 -7.15 -8.22 -29.28
N GLY A 177 -6.43 -7.49 -28.43
CA GLY A 177 -4.98 -7.57 -28.29
C GLY A 177 -4.52 -8.37 -27.07
N ASN A 178 -3.25 -8.75 -27.10
CA ASN A 178 -2.56 -9.41 -25.99
C ASN A 178 -1.87 -8.38 -25.07
N THR A 179 -2.50 -7.22 -24.82
CA THR A 179 -1.96 -6.21 -23.91
C THR A 179 -2.35 -6.48 -22.46
N TYR A 180 -1.51 -6.10 -21.51
CA TYR A 180 -1.79 -6.16 -20.08
C TYR A 180 -1.37 -4.83 -19.48
N HIS A 181 -2.34 -4.03 -19.05
CA HIS A 181 -2.13 -2.63 -18.67
C HIS A 181 -1.54 -1.80 -19.83
N GLY A 182 -1.87 -2.16 -21.08
CA GLY A 182 -1.30 -1.58 -22.30
C GLY A 182 0.10 -2.10 -22.67
N GLY A 183 0.77 -2.87 -21.80
CA GLY A 183 2.07 -3.49 -22.09
C GLY A 183 1.95 -4.83 -22.81
N ILE A 184 3.05 -5.31 -23.41
CA ILE A 184 3.13 -6.58 -24.15
C ILE A 184 4.07 -7.52 -23.40
N ARG A 185 3.64 -8.76 -23.19
CA ARG A 185 4.43 -9.78 -22.48
C ARG A 185 5.84 -9.95 -23.10
N PRO A 186 6.84 -10.38 -22.31
CA PRO A 186 8.14 -10.75 -22.84
C PRO A 186 8.00 -11.77 -23.98
N LEU A 187 8.65 -11.52 -25.12
CA LEU A 187 8.70 -12.45 -26.25
C LEU A 187 9.70 -13.59 -26.02
N TYR A 188 10.69 -13.36 -25.15
CA TYR A 188 11.72 -14.33 -24.78
C TYR A 188 11.43 -14.84 -23.36
N CYS A 189 11.34 -16.16 -23.22
CA CYS A 189 10.96 -16.84 -21.98
C CYS A 189 12.12 -17.57 -21.30
N ASP A 190 13.36 -17.39 -21.77
CA ASP A 190 14.50 -17.92 -21.03
C ASP A 190 14.67 -17.14 -19.73
N ALA A 191 14.79 -17.89 -18.62
CA ALA A 191 14.94 -17.33 -17.30
C ALA A 191 16.26 -16.57 -17.16
N ASP A 192 17.31 -17.02 -17.85
CA ASP A 192 18.64 -16.41 -17.80
C ASP A 192 18.65 -15.05 -18.53
N ASP A 193 18.05 -14.98 -19.72
CA ASP A 193 17.88 -13.73 -20.47
C ASP A 193 17.08 -12.69 -19.66
N LEU A 194 15.99 -13.12 -19.03
CA LEU A 194 15.17 -12.22 -18.19
C LEU A 194 15.93 -11.77 -16.93
N ALA A 195 16.79 -12.61 -16.37
CA ALA A 195 17.65 -12.24 -15.25
C ALA A 195 18.68 -11.18 -15.65
N ASP A 196 19.24 -11.27 -16.86
CA ASP A 196 20.18 -10.27 -17.36
C ASP A 196 19.49 -8.95 -17.74
N VAL A 197 18.30 -9.01 -18.35
CA VAL A 197 17.45 -7.83 -18.54
C VAL A 197 17.15 -7.17 -17.19
N ALA A 198 16.75 -7.94 -16.18
CA ALA A 198 16.46 -7.41 -14.85
C ALA A 198 17.68 -6.74 -14.18
N LYS A 199 18.89 -7.28 -14.38
CA LYS A 199 20.14 -6.68 -13.88
C LYS A 199 20.46 -5.35 -14.59
N ALA A 200 20.14 -5.24 -15.88
CA ALA A 200 20.42 -4.07 -16.69
C ALA A 200 19.40 -2.91 -16.46
N LEU A 201 18.26 -3.18 -15.82
CA LEU A 201 17.27 -2.14 -15.56
C LEU A 201 17.80 -1.07 -14.59
N PRO A 202 17.54 0.22 -14.86
CA PRO A 202 17.80 1.28 -13.90
C PRO A 202 17.06 1.03 -12.59
N ARG A 203 17.76 1.26 -11.47
CA ARG A 203 17.27 1.12 -10.09
C ARG A 203 16.49 2.33 -9.61
N ASP A 204 15.96 3.12 -10.53
CA ASP A 204 15.21 4.33 -10.19
C ASP A 204 13.92 3.98 -9.46
N HIS A 205 13.49 4.90 -8.61
CA HIS A 205 12.14 4.87 -8.03
C HIS A 205 11.09 4.88 -9.13
N ARG A 206 9.99 4.15 -8.93
CA ARG A 206 8.90 4.05 -9.91
C ARG A 206 7.56 4.06 -9.20
N PRO A 207 6.57 4.80 -9.72
CA PRO A 207 5.21 4.85 -9.15
C PRO A 207 4.57 3.49 -8.84
N ARG A 208 4.86 2.47 -9.65
CA ARG A 208 4.33 1.12 -9.41
C ARG A 208 4.83 0.49 -8.09
N TYR A 209 5.98 0.92 -7.60
CA TYR A 209 6.53 0.48 -6.31
C TYR A 209 5.72 1.09 -5.16
N ASP A 210 5.33 2.36 -5.23
CA ASP A 210 4.43 2.97 -4.24
C ASP A 210 3.07 2.26 -4.19
N ALA A 211 2.53 1.86 -5.34
CA ALA A 211 1.28 1.09 -5.39
C ALA A 211 1.42 -0.28 -4.70
N GLU A 212 2.58 -0.94 -4.80
CA GLU A 212 2.89 -2.17 -4.07
C GLU A 212 3.00 -1.90 -2.55
N SER A 213 3.70 -0.84 -2.15
CA SER A 213 3.84 -0.41 -0.74
C SER A 213 2.47 -0.11 -0.10
N ILE A 214 1.58 0.56 -0.84
CA ILE A 214 0.19 0.80 -0.44
C ILE A 214 -0.58 -0.52 -0.31
N PHE A 215 -0.41 -1.46 -1.25
CA PHE A 215 -1.02 -2.79 -1.15
C PHE A 215 -0.59 -3.53 0.12
N TRP A 216 0.72 -3.56 0.44
CA TRP A 216 1.20 -4.23 1.64
C TRP A 216 0.69 -3.59 2.92
N THR A 217 0.63 -2.25 2.95
CA THR A 217 0.05 -1.50 4.06
C THR A 217 -1.44 -1.83 4.24
N LEU A 218 -2.20 -1.89 3.14
CA LEU A 218 -3.61 -2.26 3.15
C LEU A 218 -3.81 -3.71 3.60
N TYR A 219 -3.00 -4.65 3.11
CA TYR A 219 -3.03 -6.05 3.50
C TYR A 219 -2.78 -6.21 5.00
N ALA A 220 -1.70 -5.62 5.53
CA ALA A 220 -1.36 -5.67 6.96
C ALA A 220 -2.48 -5.06 7.83
N THR A 221 -3.09 -3.98 7.35
CA THR A 221 -4.22 -3.31 8.02
C THR A 221 -5.44 -4.21 8.08
N LEU A 222 -5.92 -4.69 6.93
CA LEU A 222 -7.14 -5.50 6.85
C LEU A 222 -6.99 -6.87 7.50
N LEU A 223 -5.76 -7.39 7.56
CA LEU A 223 -5.43 -8.60 8.31
C LEU A 223 -5.67 -8.41 9.82
N ARG A 224 -5.47 -7.19 10.34
CA ARG A 224 -5.46 -6.86 11.77
C ARG A 224 -6.77 -6.26 12.28
N VAL A 225 -7.57 -5.62 11.45
CA VAL A 225 -8.84 -5.01 11.91
C VAL A 225 -9.81 -6.06 12.42
N ARG A 226 -10.61 -5.71 13.44
CA ARG A 226 -11.61 -6.59 14.02
C ARG A 226 -13.01 -6.27 13.49
N PRO A 227 -13.63 -7.14 12.66
CA PRO A 227 -15.05 -6.99 12.33
C PRO A 227 -15.93 -7.10 13.59
N GLU A 228 -17.11 -6.46 13.58
CA GLU A 228 -18.05 -6.54 14.73
C GLU A 228 -18.58 -7.96 14.95
N ARG A 229 -18.64 -8.73 13.87
CA ARG A 229 -19.14 -10.09 13.82
C ARG A 229 -18.03 -11.01 13.31
N GLY A 230 -18.24 -12.31 13.49
CA GLY A 230 -17.25 -13.34 13.21
C GLY A 230 -16.46 -13.74 14.44
N VAL A 231 -16.08 -15.02 14.48
CA VAL A 231 -15.33 -15.63 15.58
C VAL A 231 -14.05 -16.20 15.03
N GLU A 232 -12.94 -15.97 15.73
CA GLU A 232 -11.68 -16.62 15.40
C GLU A 232 -11.82 -18.14 15.51
N THR A 233 -11.33 -18.82 14.49
CA THR A 233 -11.09 -20.26 14.54
C THR A 233 -9.62 -20.47 14.89
N GLU A 234 -9.29 -21.62 15.49
CA GLU A 234 -7.88 -21.99 15.72
C GLU A 234 -7.05 -21.93 14.43
N THR A 235 -7.66 -22.29 13.30
CA THR A 235 -7.04 -22.24 11.98
C THR A 235 -6.77 -20.81 11.50
N SER A 236 -7.76 -19.91 11.57
CA SER A 236 -7.61 -18.51 11.16
C SER A 236 -6.65 -17.77 12.07
N GLU A 237 -6.65 -18.06 13.37
CA GLU A 237 -5.73 -17.47 14.33
C GLU A 237 -4.29 -17.92 14.09
N ARG A 238 -4.05 -19.22 13.87
CA ARG A 238 -2.71 -19.73 13.53
C ARG A 238 -2.19 -19.13 12.23
N ALA A 239 -3.05 -19.01 11.22
CA ALA A 239 -2.69 -18.39 9.94
C ALA A 239 -2.43 -16.88 10.07
N LEU A 240 -3.23 -16.16 10.87
CA LEU A 240 -3.00 -14.76 11.22
C LEU A 240 -1.63 -14.57 11.88
N ARG A 241 -1.29 -15.39 12.87
CA ARG A 241 0.02 -15.29 13.56
C ARG A 241 1.17 -15.55 12.60
N ARG A 242 1.06 -16.55 11.72
CA ARG A 242 2.06 -16.84 10.68
C ARG A 242 2.26 -15.63 9.76
N ASP A 243 1.18 -15.10 9.19
CA ASP A 243 1.28 -14.01 8.21
C ASP A 243 1.74 -12.71 8.85
N TRP A 244 1.26 -12.44 10.07
CA TRP A 244 1.74 -11.31 10.86
C TRP A 244 3.22 -11.43 11.20
N SER A 245 3.71 -12.63 11.55
CA SER A 245 5.14 -12.83 11.82
C SER A 245 5.98 -12.48 10.59
N ILE A 246 5.56 -12.88 9.39
CA ILE A 246 6.25 -12.57 8.13
C ILE A 246 6.23 -11.07 7.84
N LEU A 247 5.11 -10.40 8.11
CA LEU A 247 4.99 -8.95 7.94
C LEU A 247 5.82 -8.19 8.98
N ALA A 248 5.86 -8.65 10.22
CA ALA A 248 6.55 -8.00 11.33
C ALA A 248 8.08 -8.18 11.24
N SER A 249 8.55 -9.26 10.64
CA SER A 249 9.97 -9.50 10.36
C SER A 249 10.45 -8.79 9.08
N HIS A 250 9.55 -8.15 8.33
CA HIS A 250 9.93 -7.40 7.14
C HIS A 250 10.94 -6.31 7.48
N THR A 251 12.05 -6.32 6.74
CA THR A 251 13.12 -5.34 6.88
C THR A 251 13.45 -4.76 5.51
N VAL A 252 13.76 -3.47 5.47
CA VAL A 252 14.34 -2.83 4.27
C VAL A 252 15.86 -2.78 4.48
N PRO A 253 16.65 -3.58 3.73
CA PRO A 253 18.10 -3.60 3.87
C PRO A 253 18.71 -2.21 3.66
N GLY A 254 19.78 -1.92 4.41
CA GLY A 254 20.62 -0.74 4.17
C GLY A 254 21.43 -0.85 2.87
N GLU A 255 22.31 0.13 2.64
CA GLU A 255 23.14 0.27 1.41
C GLU A 255 24.00 -0.96 1.10
N ALA A 256 24.41 -1.73 2.10
CA ALA A 256 25.08 -3.02 1.93
C ALA A 256 24.06 -4.11 1.57
N ARG A 257 23.42 -3.99 0.40
CA ARG A 257 22.49 -5.00 -0.10
C ARG A 257 23.28 -6.26 -0.46
N SER A 258 23.11 -7.30 0.37
CA SER A 258 23.59 -8.64 -0.01
C SER A 258 22.91 -9.05 -1.31
N PRO A 259 23.65 -9.59 -2.31
CA PRO A 259 23.06 -10.11 -3.55
C PRO A 259 22.10 -11.29 -3.31
N ILE A 260 22.02 -11.79 -2.08
CA ILE A 260 21.23 -12.95 -1.64
C ILE A 260 19.99 -12.52 -0.83
N TYR A 261 19.78 -11.22 -0.57
CA TYR A 261 18.62 -10.79 0.23
C TYR A 261 17.30 -11.24 -0.42
N ARG A 262 16.48 -11.95 0.37
CA ARG A 262 15.15 -12.41 -0.02
C ARG A 262 14.13 -11.67 0.81
N ASP A 263 13.17 -11.03 0.15
CA ASP A 263 12.00 -10.49 0.84
C ASP A 263 11.18 -11.63 1.44
N GLU A 264 11.08 -11.67 2.77
CA GLU A 264 10.39 -12.74 3.50
C GLU A 264 8.91 -12.82 3.14
N ARG A 265 8.31 -11.70 2.71
CA ARG A 265 6.92 -11.65 2.25
C ARG A 265 6.69 -12.46 0.98
N ASN A 266 7.74 -12.88 0.26
CA ASN A 266 7.60 -13.81 -0.86
C ASN A 266 6.88 -15.12 -0.45
N ALA A 267 7.01 -15.54 0.81
CA ALA A 267 6.25 -16.68 1.33
C ALA A 267 4.72 -16.48 1.23
N LEU A 268 4.23 -15.24 1.43
CA LEU A 268 2.82 -14.88 1.29
C LEU A 268 2.37 -14.85 -0.17
N LEU A 269 3.29 -14.54 -1.08
CA LEU A 269 3.03 -14.49 -2.52
C LEU A 269 3.02 -15.86 -3.16
N ASP A 270 3.81 -16.77 -2.57
CA ASP A 270 3.99 -18.09 -3.12
C ASP A 270 2.91 -19.09 -2.72
N CYS A 271 2.09 -18.73 -1.73
CA CYS A 271 1.08 -19.61 -1.19
C CYS A 271 -0.15 -19.74 -2.10
N GLY A 272 -0.82 -20.89 -2.03
CA GLY A 272 -2.06 -21.11 -2.77
C GLY A 272 -3.20 -20.24 -2.24
N ARG A 273 -4.24 -20.03 -3.06
CA ARG A 273 -5.44 -19.22 -2.70
C ARG A 273 -5.96 -19.54 -1.30
N TRP A 274 -6.13 -20.83 -0.98
CA TRP A 274 -6.63 -21.26 0.31
C TRP A 274 -5.76 -20.76 1.47
N ILE A 275 -4.43 -20.89 1.35
CA ILE A 275 -3.47 -20.45 2.36
C ILE A 275 -3.50 -18.93 2.54
N PHE A 276 -3.65 -18.18 1.45
CA PHE A 276 -3.68 -16.71 1.46
C PHE A 276 -4.93 -16.15 2.16
N VAL A 277 -6.08 -16.80 2.00
CA VAL A 277 -7.35 -16.31 2.56
C VAL A 277 -7.63 -16.83 3.97
N THR A 278 -7.04 -17.97 4.36
CA THR A 278 -7.22 -18.59 5.69
C THR A 278 -7.03 -17.63 6.90
N PRO A 279 -6.10 -16.67 6.89
CA PRO A 279 -5.93 -15.73 8.00
C PRO A 279 -7.15 -14.83 8.26
N PHE A 280 -8.04 -14.66 7.28
CA PHE A 280 -9.20 -13.80 7.41
C PHE A 280 -10.35 -14.54 8.08
N LEU A 281 -11.14 -13.80 8.87
CA LEU A 281 -12.37 -14.31 9.45
C LEU A 281 -13.39 -14.64 8.32
N PRO A 282 -14.33 -15.57 8.54
CA PRO A 282 -15.31 -15.95 7.52
C PRO A 282 -16.08 -14.75 6.92
N GLU A 283 -16.39 -13.74 7.73
CA GLU A 283 -17.10 -12.53 7.30
C GLU A 283 -16.23 -11.57 6.48
N MET A 284 -14.91 -11.73 6.53
CA MET A 284 -13.93 -10.97 5.75
C MET A 284 -13.46 -11.74 4.50
N GLN A 285 -14.13 -12.84 4.12
CA GLN A 285 -13.70 -13.70 3.02
C GLN A 285 -13.70 -12.97 1.68
N ASP A 286 -14.69 -12.12 1.42
CA ASP A 286 -14.76 -11.32 0.19
C ASP A 286 -13.64 -10.26 0.15
N VAL A 287 -13.22 -9.76 1.31
CA VAL A 287 -12.07 -8.85 1.44
C VAL A 287 -10.77 -9.58 1.14
N ALA A 288 -10.61 -10.81 1.63
CA ALA A 288 -9.46 -11.65 1.32
C ALA A 288 -9.36 -11.94 -0.19
N ASP A 289 -10.51 -12.13 -0.84
CA ASP A 289 -10.60 -12.31 -2.29
C ASP A 289 -10.24 -11.05 -3.07
N LEU A 290 -10.70 -9.87 -2.61
CA LEU A 290 -10.26 -8.58 -3.15
C LEU A 290 -8.74 -8.44 -3.05
N LEU A 291 -8.16 -8.69 -1.88
CA LEU A 291 -6.71 -8.59 -1.66
C LEU A 291 -5.94 -9.58 -2.55
N LEU A 292 -6.47 -10.77 -2.79
CA LEU A 292 -5.88 -11.72 -3.73
C LEU A 292 -5.96 -11.21 -5.19
N LEU A 293 -7.05 -10.53 -5.57
CA LEU A 293 -7.16 -9.89 -6.89
C LEU A 293 -6.16 -8.74 -7.03
N MET A 294 -6.02 -7.90 -6.00
CA MET A 294 -5.01 -6.82 -5.96
C MET A 294 -3.60 -7.40 -6.05
N LEU A 295 -3.34 -8.48 -5.31
CA LEU A 295 -2.05 -9.16 -5.34
C LEU A 295 -1.68 -9.62 -6.74
N LYS A 296 -2.63 -10.18 -7.49
CA LYS A 296 -2.39 -10.60 -8.88
C LYS A 296 -2.05 -9.44 -9.82
N GLN A 297 -2.38 -8.20 -9.45
CA GLN A 297 -1.98 -6.99 -10.19
C GLN A 297 -0.62 -6.47 -9.74
N VAL A 298 -0.27 -6.61 -8.46
CA VAL A 298 1.00 -6.11 -7.88
C VAL A 298 2.15 -7.10 -8.08
N LEU A 299 1.85 -8.40 -8.14
CA LEU A 299 2.82 -9.47 -8.26
C LEU A 299 3.71 -9.37 -9.53
N PRO A 300 3.17 -9.07 -10.73
CA PRO A 300 3.95 -9.11 -11.96
C PRO A 300 5.03 -8.03 -12.08
N SER A 301 6.16 -8.39 -12.68
CA SER A 301 7.27 -7.47 -12.95
C SER A 301 7.07 -6.77 -14.30
N TYR A 302 6.23 -5.72 -14.33
CA TYR A 302 5.92 -4.95 -15.55
C TYR A 302 7.15 -4.32 -16.22
N ALA A 303 8.25 -4.15 -15.49
CA ALA A 303 9.52 -3.67 -16.01
C ALA A 303 10.13 -4.58 -17.10
N LEU A 304 9.83 -5.87 -17.02
CA LEU A 304 10.38 -6.93 -17.86
C LEU A 304 9.59 -7.13 -19.16
N MET A 305 8.45 -6.46 -19.32
CA MET A 305 7.62 -6.55 -20.53
C MET A 305 8.37 -6.02 -21.76
N THR A 306 8.20 -6.70 -22.91
CA THR A 306 8.78 -6.27 -24.21
C THR A 306 8.38 -4.83 -24.52
N THR A 307 7.10 -4.53 -24.34
CA THR A 307 6.58 -3.17 -24.34
C THR A 307 6.02 -2.93 -22.95
N ARG A 308 6.60 -1.96 -22.24
CA ARG A 308 6.13 -1.60 -20.89
C ARG A 308 4.75 -0.92 -20.96
N PRO A 309 3.97 -0.96 -19.87
CA PRO A 309 2.79 -0.13 -19.75
C PRO A 309 3.12 1.33 -20.11
N PRO A 310 2.31 1.99 -20.95
CA PRO A 310 2.61 3.34 -21.43
C PRO A 310 2.46 4.42 -20.33
N PHE A 311 1.88 4.08 -19.19
CA PHE A 311 1.64 5.00 -18.08
C PHE A 311 2.18 4.42 -16.78
N GLU A 312 3.06 5.16 -16.11
CA GLU A 312 3.71 4.72 -14.87
C GLU A 312 2.70 4.49 -13.72
N ASP A 313 1.56 5.19 -13.72
CA ASP A 313 0.50 5.06 -12.73
C ASP A 313 -0.52 3.94 -13.02
N HIS A 314 -0.21 3.00 -13.93
CA HIS A 314 -1.13 1.92 -14.31
C HIS A 314 -1.55 1.02 -13.13
N LEU A 315 -0.64 0.73 -12.17
CA LEU A 315 -1.02 -0.05 -10.98
C LEU A 315 -1.95 0.71 -10.05
N HIS A 316 -1.77 2.04 -9.93
CA HIS A 316 -2.70 2.84 -9.14
C HIS A 316 -4.11 2.74 -9.71
N GLU A 317 -4.24 2.87 -11.04
CA GLU A 317 -5.52 2.67 -11.72
C GLU A 317 -6.12 1.29 -11.42
N ALA A 318 -5.33 0.22 -11.57
CA ALA A 318 -5.83 -1.13 -11.37
C ALA A 318 -6.32 -1.37 -9.94
N LEU A 319 -5.56 -0.93 -8.93
CA LEU A 319 -5.95 -1.04 -7.52
C LEU A 319 -7.18 -0.18 -7.21
N GLN A 320 -7.25 1.05 -7.73
CA GLN A 320 -8.42 1.92 -7.60
C GLN A 320 -9.69 1.29 -8.20
N ARG A 321 -9.59 0.64 -9.37
CA ARG A 321 -10.74 -0.05 -9.98
C ARG A 321 -11.23 -1.21 -9.12
N LEU A 322 -10.32 -2.03 -8.59
CA LEU A 322 -10.69 -3.16 -7.73
C LEU A 322 -11.35 -2.68 -6.44
N ILE A 323 -10.80 -1.64 -5.80
CA ILE A 323 -11.38 -1.03 -4.61
C ILE A 323 -12.78 -0.47 -4.91
N LEU A 324 -12.92 0.31 -5.98
CA LEU A 324 -14.21 0.92 -6.34
C LEU A 324 -15.26 -0.15 -6.66
N GLU A 325 -14.90 -1.18 -7.42
CA GLU A 325 -15.80 -2.29 -7.73
C GLU A 325 -16.29 -2.97 -6.44
N TYR A 326 -15.39 -3.24 -5.50
CA TYR A 326 -15.74 -3.85 -4.22
C TYR A 326 -16.67 -2.95 -3.40
N VAL A 327 -16.31 -1.67 -3.22
CA VAL A 327 -17.08 -0.72 -2.41
C VAL A 327 -18.50 -0.54 -2.98
N VAL A 328 -18.63 -0.47 -4.31
CA VAL A 328 -19.94 -0.36 -4.97
C VAL A 328 -20.78 -1.63 -4.78
N ALA A 329 -20.15 -2.80 -4.84
CA ALA A 329 -20.84 -4.07 -4.60
C ALA A 329 -21.30 -4.23 -3.14
N HIS A 330 -20.60 -3.61 -2.19
CA HIS A 330 -20.87 -3.70 -0.75
C HIS A 330 -21.43 -2.40 -0.15
N GLU A 331 -21.95 -1.49 -0.97
CA GLU A 331 -22.43 -0.18 -0.51
C GLU A 331 -23.62 -0.31 0.45
N ALA A 332 -24.54 -1.23 0.15
CA ALA A 332 -25.74 -1.43 0.95
C ALA A 332 -25.46 -2.13 2.29
N ASN A 333 -24.43 -2.98 2.34
CA ASN A 333 -24.10 -3.83 3.48
C ASN A 333 -22.58 -3.84 3.69
N PRO A 334 -21.96 -2.71 4.11
CA PRO A 334 -20.54 -2.68 4.38
C PRO A 334 -20.23 -3.56 5.60
N ILE A 335 -19.08 -4.25 5.59
CA ILE A 335 -18.64 -5.04 6.75
C ILE A 335 -18.25 -4.07 7.88
N PRO A 336 -18.98 -4.07 9.01
CA PRO A 336 -18.69 -3.17 10.11
C PRO A 336 -17.45 -3.65 10.89
N ILE A 337 -16.64 -2.71 11.35
CA ILE A 337 -15.46 -2.97 12.17
C ILE A 337 -15.56 -2.24 13.49
N ILE A 338 -14.97 -2.81 14.54
CA ILE A 338 -14.92 -2.19 15.85
C ILE A 338 -13.79 -1.13 15.84
N PRO A 339 -14.10 0.17 15.94
CA PRO A 339 -13.07 1.21 15.84
C PRO A 339 -11.99 1.05 16.91
N GLY A 340 -10.72 1.17 16.50
CA GLY A 340 -9.56 1.04 17.38
C GLY A 340 -9.27 -0.39 17.88
N ALA A 341 -10.12 -1.38 17.59
CA ALA A 341 -9.88 -2.76 18.00
C ALA A 341 -9.11 -3.54 16.93
N LEU A 342 -8.04 -4.18 17.36
CA LEU A 342 -7.23 -5.07 16.52
C LEU A 342 -7.41 -6.52 16.97
N ARG A 343 -7.36 -7.44 16.01
CA ARG A 343 -7.26 -8.89 16.24
C ARG A 343 -5.99 -9.19 17.02
N LEU A 344 -6.00 -10.20 17.88
CA LEU A 344 -4.81 -10.56 18.65
C LEU A 344 -3.82 -11.34 17.78
N VAL A 345 -2.55 -10.98 17.85
CA VAL A 345 -1.43 -11.78 17.35
C VAL A 345 -0.63 -12.10 18.61
N GLY A 346 -0.60 -13.38 19.02
CA GLY A 346 0.08 -13.77 20.26
C GLY A 346 1.52 -13.22 20.29
N THR A 347 2.02 -12.90 21.47
CA THR A 347 3.44 -12.54 21.61
C THR A 347 4.30 -13.76 21.35
N ALA A 348 5.47 -13.59 20.73
CA ALA A 348 6.41 -14.66 20.37
C ALA A 348 6.92 -15.52 21.55
N ASN A 349 6.42 -15.33 22.77
CA ASN A 349 6.77 -16.07 23.98
C ASN A 349 5.72 -17.11 24.43
N ASP A 350 4.65 -17.34 23.66
CA ASP A 350 3.61 -18.32 24.05
C ASP A 350 3.96 -19.79 23.70
N PHE A 351 5.25 -20.11 23.49
CA PHE A 351 5.72 -21.47 23.25
C PHE A 351 7.04 -21.73 23.99
N CYS A 352 6.93 -22.30 25.19
CA CYS A 352 7.95 -23.19 25.77
C CYS A 352 7.72 -24.61 25.29
#